data_AF-A0A7K1JAY0-F1
#
_entry.id   AF-A0A7K1JAY0-F1
#
_cell.length_a   1.000
_cell.length_b   1.000
_cell.length_c   1.000
_cell.angle_alpha   90.00
_cell.angle_beta   90.00
_cell.angle_gamma   90.00
#
_symmetry.space_group_name_H-M   'P 1'
#
loop_
_entity.id
_entity.type
_entity.pdbx_description
1 polymer ?
#
loop_
_entity_poly.entity_id
_entity_poly.type
_entity_poly.pdbx_seq_one_letter_code
_entity_poly.pdbx_strand_id
1 'polypeptide(L)' 'MQLRVYRADGDPWTTATDLMPVIAESSQHASDTYWFQGFGWLSPSDIAGKDGKDLLTACAREPQRP' A
#
# COMPACT_ATOMS: atom_id res chain seq x y z
N MET A 1 -15.15 -5.62 4.10
CA MET A 1 -14.16 -5.79 5.18
C MET A 1 -13.22 -4.60 5.15
N GLN A 2 -12.93 -3.95 6.27
CA GLN A 2 -12.09 -2.75 6.30
C GLN A 2 -10.80 -2.98 7.08
N LEU A 3 -9.69 -2.47 6.54
CA LEU A 3 -8.41 -2.41 7.23
C LEU A 3 -8.15 -0.99 7.70
N ARG A 4 -7.68 -0.85 8.95
CA ARG A 4 -7.22 0.41 9.52
C ARG A 4 -6.08 0.12 10.48
N VAL A 5 -4.96 0.84 10.32
CA VAL A 5 -3.80 0.74 11.20
C VAL A 5 -3.95 1.77 12.30
N TYR A 6 -3.73 1.34 13.55
CA TYR A 6 -3.76 2.18 14.73
C TYR A 6 -2.36 2.30 15.31
N ARG A 7 -2.06 3.47 15.88
CA ARG A 7 -0.88 3.69 16.71
C ARG A 7 -1.07 3.02 18.07
N ALA A 8 0.02 2.90 18.83
CA ALA A 8 -0.01 2.30 20.17
C ALA A 8 -0.88 3.10 21.17
N ASP A 9 -1.09 4.39 20.92
CA ASP A 9 -1.97 5.29 21.69
C ASP A 9 -3.47 5.16 21.31
N GLY A 10 -3.80 4.37 20.28
CA GLY A 10 -5.16 4.15 19.82
C GLY A 10 -5.63 5.10 18.72
N ASP A 11 -4.80 6.06 18.29
CA ASP A 11 -5.15 6.96 17.20
C ASP A 11 -5.03 6.26 15.84
N PRO A 12 -5.97 6.49 14.91
CA PRO A 12 -5.90 5.90 13.58
C PRO A 12 -4.76 6.54 12.78
N TRP A 13 -3.78 5.72 12.36
CA TRP A 13 -2.69 6.16 11.50
C TRP A 13 -3.13 6.23 10.04
N THR A 14 -3.96 5.30 9.58
CA THR A 14 -4.46 5.27 8.20
C THR A 14 -5.95 5.58 8.12
N THR A 15 -6.39 6.06 6.97
CA THR A 15 -7.82 6.03 6.62
C THR A 15 -8.30 4.58 6.56
N ALA A 16 -9.60 4.36 6.79
CA ALA A 16 -10.18 3.03 6.59
C ALA A 16 -10.12 2.64 5.10
N THR A 17 -9.67 1.44 4.83
CA THR A 17 -9.44 0.91 3.50
C THR A 17 -10.36 -0.26 3.25
N ASP A 18 -11.21 -0.20 2.22
CA ASP A 18 -12.05 -1.34 1.85
C ASP A 18 -11.22 -2.40 1.13
N LEU A 19 -11.19 -3.61 1.72
CA LEU A 19 -10.46 -4.76 1.19
C LEU A 19 -11.32 -5.69 0.34
N MET A 20 -12.64 -5.45 0.25
CA MET A 20 -13.52 -6.31 -0.57
C MET A 20 -13.05 -6.45 -2.03
N PRO A 21 -12.63 -5.38 -2.72
CA PRO A 21 -12.15 -5.49 -4.10
C PRO A 21 -10.87 -6.34 -4.18
N VAL A 22 -9.93 -6.10 -3.26
CA VAL A 22 -8.66 -6.83 -3.20
C VAL A 22 -8.91 -8.33 -3.05
N ILE A 23 -9.78 -8.73 -2.13
CA ILE A 23 -10.09 -10.14 -1.89
C ILE A 23 -10.73 -10.79 -3.13
N ALA A 24 -11.65 -10.09 -3.79
CA ALA A 24 -12.34 -10.60 -4.98
C ALA A 24 -11.40 -10.74 -6.19
N GLU A 25 -10.40 -9.87 -6.29
CA GLU A 25 -9.52 -9.76 -7.45
C GLU A 25 -8.18 -10.47 -7.28
N SER A 26 -7.74 -10.81 -6.07
CA SER A 26 -6.41 -11.41 -5.81
C SER A 26 -6.06 -12.59 -6.72
N SER A 27 -7.02 -13.46 -7.02
CA SER A 27 -6.79 -14.64 -7.89
C SER A 27 -6.67 -14.31 -9.38
N GLN A 28 -7.00 -13.09 -9.78
CA GLN A 28 -7.01 -12.60 -11.16
C GLN A 28 -5.69 -11.90 -11.52
N HIS A 29 -4.80 -11.69 -10.55
CA HIS A 29 -3.50 -11.05 -10.74
C HIS A 29 -2.36 -12.07 -10.60
N ALA A 30 -1.21 -11.75 -11.17
CA ALA A 30 -0.01 -12.57 -11.03
C ALA A 30 0.42 -12.64 -9.55
N SER A 31 0.95 -13.79 -9.13
CA SER A 31 1.29 -14.06 -7.73
C SER A 31 2.38 -13.15 -7.15
N ASP A 32 3.15 -12.48 -8.00
CA ASP A 32 4.19 -11.52 -7.63
C ASP A 32 3.69 -10.08 -7.61
N THR A 33 2.39 -9.85 -7.81
CA THR A 33 1.77 -8.54 -7.82
C THR A 33 1.09 -8.25 -6.47
N TYR A 34 1.23 -7.03 -5.97
CA TYR A 34 0.71 -6.63 -4.67
C TYR A 34 -0.22 -5.44 -4.79
N TRP A 35 -1.31 -5.43 -4.02
CA TRP A 35 -2.24 -4.31 -4.01
C TRP A 35 -1.77 -3.20 -3.06
N PHE A 36 -1.76 -1.97 -3.57
CA PHE A 36 -1.44 -0.76 -2.82
C PHE A 36 -2.63 0.20 -2.84
N GLN A 37 -3.03 0.68 -1.66
CA GLN A 37 -4.11 1.66 -1.56
C GLN A 37 -3.76 2.92 -2.34
N GLY A 38 -4.67 3.35 -3.22
CA GLY A 38 -4.48 4.54 -4.07
C GLY A 38 -3.69 4.30 -5.35
N PHE A 39 -3.02 3.15 -5.50
CA PHE A 39 -2.22 2.80 -6.68
C PHE A 39 -2.71 1.55 -7.41
N GLY A 40 -3.45 0.66 -6.72
CA GLY A 40 -3.91 -0.60 -7.27
C GLY A 40 -2.83 -1.68 -7.23
N TRP A 41 -2.94 -2.65 -8.14
CA TRP A 41 -2.04 -3.79 -8.24
C TRP A 41 -0.71 -3.39 -8.91
N LEU A 42 0.41 -3.58 -8.20
CA LEU A 42 1.75 -3.22 -8.66
C LEU A 42 2.68 -4.44 -8.65
N SER A 43 3.45 -4.61 -9.72
CA SER A 43 4.55 -5.57 -9.81
C SER A 43 5.79 -5.08 -9.04
N PRO A 44 6.80 -5.93 -8.78
CA PRO A 44 8.06 -5.49 -8.16
C PRO A 44 8.77 -4.39 -8.97
N SER A 45 8.69 -4.45 -10.30
CA SER A 45 9.19 -3.41 -11.19
C SER A 45 8.43 -2.08 -11.07
N ASP A 46 7.11 -2.13 -10.93
CA ASP A 46 6.31 -0.91 -10.74
C ASP A 46 6.61 -0.25 -9.40
N ILE A 47 6.77 -1.06 -8.35
CA ILE A 47 7.16 -0.60 -7.01
C ILE A 47 8.52 0.09 -7.10
N ALA A 48 9.53 -0.56 -7.69
CA ALA A 48 10.87 0.02 -7.84
C ALA A 48 10.88 1.34 -8.62
N GLY A 49 9.97 1.51 -9.59
CA GLY A 49 9.85 2.76 -10.34
C GLY A 49 9.21 3.92 -9.57
N LYS A 50 8.31 3.62 -8.62
CA LYS A 50 7.49 4.56 -7.84
C LYS A 50 8.03 4.85 -6.44
N ASP A 51 8.85 3.96 -5.91
CA ASP A 51 9.39 4.05 -4.56
C ASP A 51 10.26 5.31 -4.37
N GLY A 52 10.02 6.02 -3.26
CA GLY A 52 10.67 7.29 -2.95
C GLY A 52 10.22 8.47 -3.83
N LYS A 53 9.26 8.29 -4.75
CA LYS A 53 8.70 9.34 -5.61
C LYS A 53 7.21 9.52 -5.39
N ASP A 54 6.45 8.47 -5.75
CA ASP A 54 4.99 8.48 -5.71
C ASP A 54 4.48 7.69 -4.50
N LEU A 55 5.21 6.66 -4.07
CA LEU A 55 4.94 5.89 -2.85
C LEU A 55 6.21 5.76 -2.00
N LEU A 56 6.02 5.51 -0.72
CA LEU A 56 7.08 5.23 0.24
C LEU A 56 6.90 3.80 0.74
N THR A 57 7.75 2.88 0.27
CA THR A 57 7.84 1.55 0.89
C THR A 57 8.45 1.66 2.28
N ALA A 58 8.23 0.66 3.14
CA ALA A 58 8.72 0.67 4.52
C ALA A 58 10.25 0.82 4.65
N CYS A 59 11.00 0.45 3.60
CA CYS A 59 12.46 0.56 3.57
C CYS A 59 12.96 1.79 2.78
N ALA A 60 12.07 2.52 2.12
CA ALA A 60 12.46 3.73 1.43
C ALA A 60 12.94 4.78 2.42
N ARG A 61 14.02 5.49 2.05
CA ARG A 61 14.46 6.65 2.84
C ARG A 61 13.34 7.67 2.84
N GLU A 62 12.95 8.10 4.02
CA GLU A 62 11.98 9.18 4.17
C GLU A 62 12.52 10.42 3.43
N PRO A 63 11.77 11.00 2.49
CA PRO A 63 12.19 12.21 1.80
C PRO A 63 12.35 13.30 2.86
N GLN A 64 13.51 13.97 2.86
CA GLN A 64 13.75 15.06 3.80
C GLN A 64 12.72 16.17 3.56
N ARG A 65 11.86 16.40 4.54
CA ARG A 65 10.92 17.53 4.53
C ARG A 65 11.74 18.81 4.74
N PRO A 66 11.63 19.82 3.86
CA PRO A 66 12.30 21.12 4.04
C PRO A 66 11.73 21.90 5.22
#